data_AF-A0A7J6AP82-F1
#
_entry.id   AF-A0A7J6AP82-F1
#
_cell.length_a   1.000
_cell.length_b   1.000
_cell.length_c   1.000
_cell.angle_alpha   90.00
_cell.angle_beta   90.00
_cell.angle_gamma   90.00
#
_symmetry.space_group_name_H-M   'P 1'
#
loop_
_entity.id
_entity.type
_entity.pdbx_description
1 polymer ?
#
loop_
_entity_poly.entity_id
_entity_poly.type
_entity_poly.pdbx_seq_one_letter_code
_entity_poly.pdbx_strand_id
1 'polypeptide(L)'
;MMHCRRADNYSLPAALLHALALLTVTLAAHAPYGRLLKSGVMKLEEYETMVPLLLDGKKQHPISWLRSMSPPALLQILIEAEGQQLILSLKKNEGLFSSNYSETHYREDGHTVTHNSMVNCYYHGKVEGHTNSDVSLSTCSGLRTYMDTLINPC
;
A
#
# COMPACT_ATOMS: atom_id res chain seq x y z
N MET A 1 16.18 -3.51 24.50
CA MET A 1 17.05 -3.79 23.34
C MET A 1 16.72 -5.18 22.85
N MET A 2 15.87 -5.31 21.83
CA MET A 2 15.59 -6.59 21.17
C MET A 2 16.59 -6.75 20.02
N HIS A 3 17.30 -7.87 20.03
CA HIS A 3 18.38 -8.18 19.10
C HIS A 3 17.87 -8.52 17.70
N CYS A 4 18.34 -7.78 16.70
CA CYS A 4 18.34 -8.23 15.31
C CYS A 4 19.42 -9.32 15.18
N ARG A 5 19.05 -10.57 14.83
CA ARG A 5 20.02 -11.60 14.45
C ARG A 5 20.12 -11.65 12.92
N ARG A 6 21.26 -11.21 12.41
CA ARG A 6 21.71 -11.42 11.03
C ARG A 6 21.93 -12.92 10.81
N ALA A 7 21.49 -13.45 9.66
CA ALA A 7 21.77 -14.82 9.27
C ALA A 7 23.29 -15.06 9.19
N ASP A 8 23.76 -16.13 9.84
CA ASP A 8 25.17 -16.51 9.84
C ASP A 8 25.63 -16.94 8.44
N ASN A 9 26.73 -16.37 7.97
CA ASN A 9 27.44 -16.79 6.76
C ASN A 9 28.12 -18.14 7.04
N TYR A 10 27.64 -19.23 6.42
CA TYR A 10 28.34 -20.50 6.39
C TYR A 10 29.56 -20.40 5.45
N SER A 11 30.77 -20.45 6.00
CA SER A 11 32.01 -20.59 5.23
C SER A 11 32.07 -21.99 4.60
N LEU A 12 31.77 -22.10 3.30
CA LEU A 12 31.99 -23.31 2.53
C LEU A 12 33.50 -23.56 2.35
N PRO A 13 34.01 -24.79 2.55
CA PRO A 13 35.42 -25.08 2.39
C PRO A 13 35.84 -24.92 0.92
N ALA A 14 37.10 -24.50 0.68
CA ALA A 14 37.63 -24.19 -0.65
C ALA A 14 37.42 -25.31 -1.69
N ALA A 15 37.36 -26.58 -1.28
CA ALA A 15 37.08 -27.70 -2.17
C ALA A 15 35.67 -27.67 -2.79
N LEU A 16 34.67 -27.21 -2.03
CA LEU A 16 33.29 -27.04 -2.50
C LEU A 16 33.16 -25.87 -3.48
N LEU A 17 33.96 -24.81 -3.29
CA LEU A 17 34.05 -23.68 -4.23
C LEU A 17 34.62 -24.10 -5.59
N HIS A 18 35.66 -24.94 -5.60
CA HIS A 18 36.26 -25.44 -6.85
C HIS A 18 35.33 -26.40 -7.59
N ALA A 19 34.63 -27.29 -6.88
CA ALA A 19 33.66 -28.19 -7.48
C ALA A 19 32.49 -27.43 -8.15
N LEU A 20 31.99 -26.37 -7.50
CA LEU A 20 30.97 -25.49 -8.07
C LEU A 20 31.50 -24.74 -9.31
N ALA A 21 32.73 -24.22 -9.26
CA ALA A 21 33.33 -23.53 -10.42
C ALA A 21 33.42 -24.44 -11.65
N LEU A 22 33.84 -25.70 -11.48
CA LEU A 22 33.91 -26.66 -12.59
C LEU A 22 32.54 -27.02 -13.16
N LEU A 23 31.50 -27.13 -12.33
CA LEU A 23 30.13 -27.34 -12.79
C LEU A 23 29.59 -26.14 -13.60
N THR A 24 29.96 -24.90 -13.25
CA THR A 24 29.53 -23.72 -14.01
C THR A 24 30.17 -23.65 -15.40
N VAL A 25 31.45 -24.04 -15.53
CA VAL A 25 32.17 -24.01 -16.82
C VAL A 25 31.59 -25.05 -17.80
N THR A 26 31.21 -26.23 -17.31
CA THR A 26 30.62 -27.28 -18.15
C THR A 26 29.20 -26.93 -18.61
N LEU A 27 28.38 -26.27 -17.77
CA LEU A 27 27.07 -25.78 -18.18
C LEU A 27 27.16 -24.63 -19.21
N ALA A 28 28.15 -23.74 -19.10
CA ALA A 28 28.34 -22.65 -20.05
C ALA A 28 28.70 -23.14 -21.46
N ALA A 29 29.41 -24.26 -21.57
CA ALA A 29 29.77 -24.87 -22.85
C ALA A 29 28.60 -25.53 -23.58
N HIS A 30 27.48 -25.80 -22.91
CA HIS A 30 26.30 -26.48 -23.47
C HIS A 30 25.02 -25.62 -23.51
N ALA A 31 25.09 -24.32 -23.20
CA ALA A 31 23.91 -23.46 -23.28
C ALA A 31 23.71 -22.94 -24.72
N PRO A 32 22.59 -23.27 -25.40
CA PRO A 32 22.34 -22.79 -26.76
C PRO A 32 22.19 -21.27 -26.79
N TYR A 33 22.81 -20.65 -27.80
CA TYR A 33 22.67 -19.25 -28.19
C TYR A 33 21.19 -18.85 -28.27
N GLY A 34 20.68 -18.15 -27.27
CA GLY A 34 19.26 -17.82 -27.21
C GLY A 34 18.85 -17.09 -25.93
N ARG A 35 19.57 -16.02 -25.56
CA ARG A 35 19.22 -15.22 -24.36
C ARG A 35 19.32 -13.71 -24.61
N LEU A 36 18.97 -13.27 -25.81
CA LEU A 36 18.89 -11.85 -26.18
C LEU A 36 17.43 -11.40 -26.39
N LEU A 37 16.51 -11.73 -25.47
CA LEU A 37 15.16 -11.13 -25.41
C LEU A 37 14.62 -11.10 -23.96
N LYS A 38 15.48 -10.86 -22.96
CA LYS A 38 15.04 -10.82 -21.54
C LYS A 38 15.56 -9.62 -20.75
N SER A 39 15.89 -8.53 -21.44
CA SER A 39 16.31 -7.27 -20.80
C SER A 39 15.33 -6.11 -21.01
N GLY A 40 14.26 -6.32 -21.79
CA GLY A 40 13.28 -5.29 -22.16
C GLY A 40 11.92 -5.40 -21.47
N VAL A 41 11.71 -6.38 -20.58
CA VAL A 41 10.52 -6.42 -19.73
C VAL A 41 10.84 -5.66 -18.46
N MET A 42 10.54 -4.37 -18.53
CA MET A 42 10.27 -3.41 -17.46
C MET A 42 10.55 -3.89 -16.03
N LYS A 43 11.40 -3.13 -15.33
CA LYS A 43 11.45 -3.03 -13.87
C LYS A 43 10.02 -2.85 -13.35
N LEU A 44 9.36 -3.97 -13.04
CA LEU A 44 8.14 -3.96 -12.27
C LEU A 44 8.57 -3.47 -10.89
N GLU A 45 8.11 -2.29 -10.48
CA GLU A 45 8.21 -1.93 -9.07
C GLU A 45 7.56 -3.09 -8.31
N GLU A 46 8.34 -3.68 -7.41
CA GLU A 46 7.91 -4.82 -6.61
C GLU A 46 6.74 -4.34 -5.74
N TYR A 47 5.51 -4.62 -6.18
CA TYR A 47 4.32 -4.19 -5.47
C TYR A 47 3.99 -5.23 -4.39
N GLU A 48 3.90 -4.78 -3.14
CA GLU A 48 3.39 -5.59 -2.06
C GLU A 48 1.86 -5.48 -2.04
N THR A 49 1.16 -6.62 -1.91
CA THR A 49 -0.30 -6.65 -1.80
C THR A 49 -0.70 -7.01 -0.39
N MET A 50 -1.61 -6.23 0.21
CA MET A 50 -2.16 -6.49 1.53
C MET A 50 -3.67 -6.20 1.57
N VAL A 51 -4.36 -6.81 2.53
CA VAL A 51 -5.81 -6.65 2.72
C VAL A 51 -6.04 -5.77 3.95
N PRO A 52 -6.45 -4.50 3.78
CA PRO A 52 -6.72 -3.61 4.90
C PRO A 52 -8.01 -4.02 5.63
N LEU A 53 -8.04 -3.78 6.94
CA LEU A 53 -9.19 -4.08 7.80
C LEU A 53 -9.70 -2.81 8.48
N LEU A 54 -11.01 -2.64 8.51
CA LEU A 54 -11.66 -1.57 9.26
C LEU A 54 -11.79 -1.99 10.73
N LEU A 55 -11.36 -1.12 11.65
CA LEU A 55 -11.47 -1.36 13.09
C LEU A 55 -12.71 -0.67 13.67
N ASP A 56 -13.45 -1.41 14.49
CA ASP A 56 -14.57 -0.92 15.31
C ASP A 56 -14.36 -1.38 16.76
N GLY A 57 -13.59 -0.59 17.51
CA GLY A 57 -13.10 -0.95 18.84
C GLY A 57 -12.24 -2.21 18.79
N LYS A 58 -12.75 -3.32 19.35
CA LYS A 58 -12.07 -4.63 19.32
C LYS A 58 -12.45 -5.51 18.12
N LYS A 59 -13.41 -5.08 17.30
CA LYS A 59 -13.89 -5.83 16.13
C LYS A 59 -13.13 -5.39 14.89
N GLN A 60 -12.95 -6.34 13.97
CA GLN A 60 -12.35 -6.11 12.67
C GLN A 60 -13.36 -6.45 11.58
N HIS A 61 -13.43 -5.59 10.57
CA HIS A 61 -14.37 -5.70 9.47
C HIS A 61 -13.64 -5.62 8.12
N PRO A 62 -14.15 -6.29 7.08
CA PRO A 62 -13.66 -6.08 5.73
C PRO A 62 -13.76 -4.60 5.34
N ILE A 63 -12.73 -4.04 4.70
CA ILE A 63 -12.74 -2.64 4.26
C ILE A 63 -13.92 -2.31 3.33
N SER A 64 -14.49 -3.32 2.68
CA SER A 64 -15.66 -3.20 1.81
C SER A 64 -16.88 -2.65 2.54
N TRP A 65 -16.97 -2.78 3.87
CA TRP A 65 -18.05 -2.22 4.69
C TRP A 65 -18.16 -0.69 4.57
N LEU A 66 -17.06 0.00 4.29
CA LEU A 66 -17.07 1.46 4.04
C LEU A 66 -17.96 1.86 2.86
N ARG A 67 -18.19 0.95 1.90
CA ARG A 67 -19.09 1.20 0.75
C ARG A 67 -20.56 1.11 1.10
N SER A 68 -20.89 0.44 2.21
CA SER A 68 -22.26 0.18 2.64
C SER A 68 -22.77 1.18 3.68
N MET A 69 -21.94 2.13 4.08
CA MET A 69 -22.27 3.13 5.09
C MET A 69 -21.98 4.54 4.59
N SER A 70 -22.66 5.52 5.17
CA SER A 70 -22.24 6.92 5.04
C SER A 70 -20.83 7.09 5.61
N PRO A 71 -19.90 7.81 4.95
CA PRO A 71 -18.52 7.83 5.43
C PRO A 71 -18.47 8.50 6.82
N PRO A 72 -17.91 7.83 7.85
CA PRO A 72 -17.97 8.31 9.22
C PRO A 72 -17.02 9.48 9.49
N ALA A 73 -17.17 10.15 10.64
CA ALA A 73 -16.29 11.26 11.01
C ALA A 73 -14.87 10.80 11.40
N LEU A 74 -14.76 9.60 11.97
CA LEU A 74 -13.52 8.98 12.41
C LEU A 74 -13.41 7.58 11.81
N LEU A 75 -12.19 7.18 11.48
CA LEU A 75 -11.86 5.85 10.98
C LEU A 75 -10.60 5.33 11.63
N GLN A 76 -10.57 4.03 11.88
CA GLN A 76 -9.34 3.30 12.20
C GLN A 76 -9.18 2.16 11.20
N ILE A 77 -8.03 2.10 10.54
CA ILE A 77 -7.74 1.08 9.53
C ILE A 77 -6.45 0.38 9.91
N LEU A 78 -6.49 -0.94 9.98
CA LEU A 78 -5.32 -1.79 10.13
C LEU A 78 -4.78 -2.14 8.74
N ILE A 79 -3.49 -1.91 8.55
CA ILE A 79 -2.73 -2.27 7.35
C ILE A 79 -1.50 -3.09 7.71
N GLU A 80 -0.97 -3.83 6.74
CA GLU A 80 0.34 -4.45 6.80
C GLU A 80 1.25 -3.78 5.77
N ALA A 81 2.39 -3.26 6.23
CA ALA A 81 3.40 -2.63 5.38
C ALA A 81 4.78 -2.95 5.94
N GLU A 82 5.72 -3.33 5.07
CA GLU A 82 7.10 -3.69 5.47
C GLU A 82 7.13 -4.78 6.58
N GLY A 83 6.18 -5.72 6.55
CA GLY A 83 6.03 -6.78 7.55
C GLY A 83 5.57 -6.29 8.94
N GLN A 84 5.10 -5.05 9.05
CA GLN A 84 4.58 -4.47 10.29
C GLN A 84 3.07 -4.21 10.19
N GLN A 85 2.36 -4.49 11.29
CA GLN A 85 0.97 -4.08 11.44
C GLN A 85 0.89 -2.63 11.91
N LEU A 86 0.24 -1.78 11.11
CA LEU A 86 0.10 -0.36 11.38
C LEU A 86 -1.38 0.00 11.50
N ILE A 87 -1.71 0.82 12.51
CA ILE A 87 -3.06 1.37 12.67
C ILE A 87 -3.04 2.81 12.20
N LEU A 88 -3.88 3.11 11.20
CA LEU A 88 -4.13 4.45 10.71
C LEU A 88 -5.29 5.05 11.50
N SER A 89 -5.04 6.07 12.30
CA SER A 89 -6.06 6.83 13.02
C SER A 89 -6.42 8.08 12.21
N LEU A 90 -7.66 8.16 11.72
CA LEU A 90 -8.08 9.06 10.65
C LEU A 90 -9.29 9.90 11.06
N LYS A 91 -9.27 11.18 10.69
CA LYS A 91 -10.40 12.12 10.79
C LYS A 91 -10.84 12.55 9.40
N LYS A 92 -12.15 12.54 9.16
CA LYS A 92 -12.73 13.07 7.91
C LYS A 92 -12.37 14.55 7.79
N ASN A 93 -11.95 14.95 6.59
CA ASN A 93 -11.63 16.35 6.31
C ASN A 93 -12.89 17.21 6.50
N GLU A 94 -12.73 18.36 7.13
CA GLU A 94 -13.80 19.35 7.30
C GLU A 94 -13.53 20.53 6.36
N GLY A 95 -14.58 21.22 5.91
CA GLY A 95 -14.44 22.44 5.11
C GLY A 95 -13.86 22.26 3.70
N LEU A 96 -13.76 21.03 3.17
CA LEU A 96 -13.33 20.80 1.77
C LEU A 96 -14.25 21.44 0.74
N PHE A 97 -15.49 21.67 1.12
CA PHE A 97 -16.49 22.24 0.26
C PHE A 97 -17.28 23.28 1.05
N SER A 98 -17.73 24.33 0.36
CA SER A 98 -18.55 25.36 0.98
C SER A 98 -19.93 24.82 1.35
N SER A 99 -20.58 25.44 2.34
CA SER A 99 -21.93 25.06 2.77
C SER A 99 -22.99 25.21 1.67
N ASN A 100 -22.68 25.96 0.61
CA ASN A 100 -23.52 26.20 -0.56
C ASN A 100 -22.99 25.51 -1.83
N TYR A 101 -22.12 24.51 -1.71
CA TYR A 101 -21.63 23.74 -2.84
C TYR A 101 -22.77 22.93 -3.50
N SER A 102 -22.81 22.95 -4.83
CA SER A 102 -23.77 22.21 -5.65
C SER A 102 -23.13 21.76 -6.95
N GLU A 103 -23.38 20.53 -7.37
CA GLU A 103 -22.88 19.99 -8.64
C GLU A 103 -23.97 20.08 -9.70
N THR A 104 -23.61 20.59 -10.88
CA THR A 104 -24.52 20.65 -12.04
C THR A 104 -23.98 19.78 -13.17
N HIS A 105 -24.76 18.80 -13.61
CA HIS A 105 -24.42 17.92 -14.72
C HIS A 105 -25.35 18.16 -15.90
N TYR A 106 -24.81 18.00 -17.11
CA TYR A 106 -25.60 18.03 -18.35
C TYR A 106 -26.02 16.61 -18.72
N ARG A 107 -27.30 16.44 -19.02
CA ARG A 107 -27.84 15.21 -19.60
C ARG A 107 -27.63 15.20 -21.12
N GLU A 108 -27.76 14.01 -21.72
CA GLU A 108 -27.66 13.83 -23.18
C GLU A 108 -28.73 14.62 -23.96
N ASP A 109 -29.87 14.91 -23.33
CA ASP A 109 -30.95 15.75 -23.87
C ASP A 109 -30.66 17.27 -23.77
N GLY A 110 -29.50 17.65 -23.21
CA GLY A 110 -29.07 19.04 -23.04
C GLY A 110 -29.62 19.73 -21.79
N HIS A 111 -30.48 19.07 -20.99
CA HIS A 111 -30.98 19.63 -19.74
C HIS A 111 -29.93 19.55 -18.63
N THR A 112 -29.91 20.55 -17.75
CA THR A 112 -29.06 20.57 -16.56
C THR A 112 -29.76 19.95 -15.36
N VAL A 113 -29.01 19.22 -14.55
CA VAL A 113 -29.46 18.71 -13.27
C VAL A 113 -28.50 19.16 -12.20
N THR A 114 -29.01 19.89 -11.22
CA THR A 114 -28.24 20.34 -10.06
C THR A 114 -28.55 19.45 -8.85
N HIS A 115 -27.52 18.91 -8.23
CA HIS A 115 -27.61 18.10 -7.03
C HIS A 115 -26.77 18.70 -5.89
N ASN A 116 -27.36 18.75 -4.70
CA ASN A 116 -26.65 19.00 -3.44
C ASN A 116 -26.11 17.68 -2.89
N SER A 117 -25.30 16.97 -3.69
CA SER A 117 -24.68 15.74 -3.26
C SER A 117 -23.21 15.99 -3.05
N MET A 118 -22.76 15.78 -1.82
CA MET A 118 -21.37 16.03 -1.46
C MET A 118 -20.96 14.96 -0.45
N VAL A 119 -20.80 13.75 -0.97
CA VAL A 119 -20.28 12.64 -0.17
C VAL A 119 -18.79 12.88 0.02
N ASN A 120 -18.45 13.54 1.13
CA ASN A 120 -17.06 13.69 1.52
C ASN A 120 -16.51 12.35 2.01
N CYS A 121 -15.44 11.89 1.36
CA CYS A 121 -14.78 10.61 1.57
C CYS A 121 -13.25 10.78 1.72
N TYR A 122 -12.80 11.99 2.05
CA TYR A 122 -11.39 12.31 2.27
C TYR A 122 -11.09 12.41 3.77
N TYR A 123 -9.94 11.89 4.17
CA TYR A 123 -9.50 11.82 5.56
C TYR A 123 -8.02 12.21 5.66
N HIS A 124 -7.65 12.79 6.80
CA HIS A 124 -6.27 12.97 7.22
C HIS A 124 -6.05 12.29 8.57
N GLY A 125 -4.80 12.00 8.93
CA GLY A 125 -4.54 11.30 10.17
C GLY A 125 -3.08 11.01 10.42
N LYS A 126 -2.85 10.04 11.30
CA LYS A 126 -1.52 9.62 11.75
C LYS A 126 -1.45 8.10 11.81
N VAL A 127 -0.24 7.57 11.75
CA VAL A 127 0.03 6.18 12.09
C VAL A 127 0.27 6.08 13.59
N GLU A 128 -0.50 5.24 14.27
CA GLU A 128 -0.37 5.06 15.72
C GLU A 128 1.05 4.55 16.08
N GLY A 129 1.59 5.06 17.18
CA GLY A 129 2.96 4.76 17.60
C GLY A 129 4.08 5.48 16.84
N HIS A 130 3.77 6.17 15.73
CA HIS A 130 4.76 6.87 14.90
C HIS A 130 4.58 8.39 15.01
N THR A 131 5.32 8.98 15.93
CA THR A 131 5.35 10.45 16.12
C THR A 131 5.81 11.13 14.84
N ASN A 132 5.14 12.22 14.45
CA ASN A 132 5.38 12.97 13.21
C ASN A 132 5.07 12.23 11.90
N SER A 133 4.37 11.09 11.97
CA SER A 133 3.77 10.51 10.76
C SER A 133 2.72 11.44 10.16
N ASP A 134 2.31 11.25 8.91
CA ASP A 134 1.12 11.87 8.35
C ASP A 134 0.43 10.90 7.39
N VAL A 135 -0.90 10.95 7.33
CA VAL A 135 -1.69 10.08 6.45
C VAL A 135 -2.75 10.90 5.74
N SER A 136 -2.85 10.72 4.43
CA SER A 136 -3.94 11.23 3.59
C SER A 136 -4.64 10.06 2.91
N LEU A 137 -5.95 9.94 3.12
CA LEU A 137 -6.74 8.81 2.63
C LEU A 137 -7.98 9.28 1.85
N SER A 138 -8.23 8.65 0.71
CA SER A 138 -9.50 8.72 -0.02
C SER A 138 -10.21 7.36 0.01
N THR A 139 -11.51 7.39 0.31
CA THR A 139 -12.42 6.24 0.20
C THR A 139 -13.43 6.39 -0.94
N CYS A 140 -13.26 7.41 -1.80
CA CYS A 140 -14.24 7.81 -2.80
C CYS A 140 -14.39 6.79 -3.95
N SER A 141 -13.31 6.09 -4.27
CA SER A 141 -13.26 5.11 -5.35
C SER A 141 -12.30 4.00 -4.98
N GLY A 142 -12.70 3.21 -3.97
CA GLY A 142 -11.82 2.28 -3.28
C GLY A 142 -10.94 2.99 -2.25
N LEU A 143 -9.96 2.26 -1.70
CA LEU A 143 -9.04 2.77 -0.70
C LEU A 143 -7.76 3.27 -1.38
N ARG A 144 -7.46 4.56 -1.27
CA ARG A 144 -6.20 5.16 -1.76
C ARG A 144 -5.56 5.94 -0.63
N THR A 145 -4.33 5.60 -0.31
CA THR A 145 -3.61 6.18 0.83
C THR A 145 -2.26 6.72 0.40
N TYR A 146 -1.87 7.83 1.02
CA TYR A 146 -0.49 8.31 1.08
C TYR A 146 -0.13 8.41 2.57
N MET A 147 1.01 7.86 2.95
CA MET A 147 1.52 7.99 4.31
C MET A 147 2.99 8.38 4.29
N ASP A 148 3.34 9.36 5.12
CA ASP A 148 4.73 9.70 5.42
C ASP A 148 5.03 9.20 6.83
N THR A 149 5.96 8.25 6.92
CA THR A 149 6.35 7.59 8.15
C THR A 149 7.83 7.26 8.08
N LEU A 150 8.58 7.63 9.12
CA LEU A 150 9.90 7.06 9.38
C LEU A 150 9.72 5.64 9.92
N ILE A 151 9.31 4.71 9.06
CA ILE A 151 9.45 3.29 9.33
C ILE A 151 10.93 3.03 9.15
N ASN A 152 11.66 2.82 10.25
CA ASN A 152 13.03 2.35 10.11
C ASN A 152 12.94 0.93 9.53
N PRO A 153 13.37 0.69 8.28
CA PRO A 153 13.51 -0.68 7.83
C PRO A 153 14.57 -1.33 8.71
N CYS A 154 14.24 -2.50 9.27
CA CYS A 154 15.22 -3.34 9.96
C CYS A 154 16.43 -3.64 9.07
#